data_AF-A0A7K1KIE3-F1
#
_entry.id   AF-A0A7K1KIE3-F1
#
_cell.length_a   1.000
_cell.length_b   1.000
_cell.length_c   1.000
_cell.angle_alpha   90.00
_cell.angle_beta   90.00
_cell.angle_gamma   90.00
#
_symmetry.space_group_name_H-M   'P 1'
#
loop_
_entity.id
_entity.type
_entity.pdbx_description
1 polymer ?
#
loop_
_entity_poly.entity_id
_entity_poly.type
_entity_poly.pdbx_seq_one_letter_code
_entity_poly.pdbx_strand_id
1 'polypeptide(L)'
;MRLLLATWTAVVFTVAAAGCSTASTDRGTPAAPPSPEPSPAPSKFVLLDITIADGTVTPADTELHATAGQPIVVRVHTDEYDDLAIGSDPELRFGIDPRVDGPQVLQFTVDAPGTVSAKLLRQSGCPSRCEYTPERDIAVATIDVGPAPAQPTPEPLDTTGTRVPCELLTPALARQFAGADVQQQPSGDTVCTYTGATRSVSVSVNPLPTNPDAPVNHFSVIRPENQIPGVEYQAYWFAAASSVVVVKDGLLLEFRVSDNPMLPRAQIVQHRKAEDIRLADQIVPRVA
;
A
#
# COMPACT_ATOMS: atom_id res chain seq x y z
N MET A 1 -10.87 -52.40 25.93
CA MET A 1 -11.18 -53.57 25.07
C MET A 1 -10.99 -53.14 23.62
N ARG A 2 -9.97 -53.70 22.93
CA ARG A 2 -9.65 -53.65 21.47
C ARG A 2 -9.31 -52.24 20.91
N LEU A 3 -8.06 -51.79 20.73
CA LEU A 3 -6.88 -52.32 20.01
C LEU A 3 -7.15 -52.60 18.53
N LEU A 4 -6.49 -51.83 17.63
CA LEU A 4 -5.92 -52.29 16.34
C LEU A 4 -4.94 -51.23 15.80
N LEU A 5 -3.67 -51.64 15.67
CA LEU A 5 -2.57 -50.96 14.97
C LEU A 5 -2.65 -51.23 13.46
N ALA A 6 -2.08 -50.36 12.63
CA ALA A 6 -1.45 -50.75 11.36
C ALA A 6 -0.40 -49.72 10.92
N THR A 7 0.84 -50.19 10.82
CA THR A 7 2.09 -49.56 10.36
C THR A 7 2.22 -49.57 8.81
N TRP A 8 3.45 -49.40 8.29
CA TRP A 8 3.99 -49.69 6.93
C TRP A 8 4.17 -48.44 6.03
N THR A 9 5.29 -48.16 5.35
CA THR A 9 6.70 -48.64 5.31
C THR A 9 7.49 -47.63 4.45
N ALA A 10 8.75 -47.36 4.79
CA ALA A 10 9.66 -46.55 3.99
C ALA A 10 10.38 -47.39 2.91
N VAL A 11 10.66 -46.80 1.75
CA VAL A 11 11.57 -47.37 0.73
C VAL A 11 12.60 -46.30 0.32
N VAL A 12 13.86 -46.62 0.58
CA VAL A 12 15.06 -45.90 0.12
C VAL A 12 15.55 -46.57 -1.16
N PHE A 13 15.90 -45.79 -2.18
CA PHE A 13 16.62 -46.26 -3.36
C PHE A 13 17.91 -45.45 -3.54
N THR A 14 19.04 -46.08 -3.24
CA THR A 14 20.40 -45.64 -3.58
C THR A 14 20.91 -46.50 -4.72
N VAL A 15 21.38 -45.88 -5.81
CA VAL A 15 22.16 -46.54 -6.86
C VAL A 15 23.46 -45.77 -7.02
N ALA A 16 24.57 -46.45 -6.77
CA ALA A 16 25.92 -46.01 -7.08
C ALA A 16 26.36 -46.65 -8.40
N ALA A 17 27.03 -45.89 -9.27
CA ALA A 17 27.83 -46.42 -10.36
C ALA A 17 29.12 -45.58 -10.49
N ALA A 18 30.25 -46.28 -10.38
CA ALA A 18 31.60 -45.78 -10.60
C ALA A 18 32.01 -45.91 -12.08
N GLY A 19 32.94 -45.07 -12.56
CA GLY A 19 33.59 -45.25 -13.87
C GLY A 19 34.70 -44.23 -14.12
N CYS A 20 35.92 -44.73 -14.37
CA CYS A 20 37.20 -44.02 -14.42
C CYS A 20 37.55 -43.35 -15.76
N SER A 21 38.36 -42.29 -15.64
CA SER A 21 39.38 -41.67 -16.50
C SER A 21 39.73 -42.20 -17.90
N THR A 22 39.91 -41.26 -18.84
CA THR A 22 41.07 -41.20 -19.76
C THR A 22 41.40 -39.76 -20.14
N ALA A 23 42.68 -39.42 -20.08
CA ALA A 23 43.25 -38.13 -20.48
C ALA A 23 43.24 -37.96 -22.00
N SER A 24 42.95 -36.75 -22.47
CA SER A 24 43.31 -36.29 -23.81
C SER A 24 43.73 -34.83 -23.71
N THR A 25 45.01 -34.60 -24.00
CA THR A 25 45.62 -33.29 -24.17
C THR A 25 45.08 -32.68 -25.46
N ASP A 26 44.34 -31.58 -25.36
CA ASP A 26 44.16 -30.69 -26.51
C ASP A 26 44.33 -29.22 -26.11
N ARG A 27 44.83 -28.46 -27.08
CA ARG A 27 45.54 -27.19 -26.97
C ARG A 27 44.63 -26.06 -26.51
N GLY A 28 45.28 -25.10 -25.86
CA GLY A 28 44.67 -23.95 -25.20
C GLY A 28 43.76 -23.11 -26.10
N THR A 29 42.62 -22.75 -25.53
CA THR A 29 41.89 -21.52 -25.80
C THR A 29 41.89 -20.74 -24.49
N PRO A 30 42.33 -19.48 -24.44
CA PRO A 30 42.22 -18.67 -23.23
C PRO A 30 40.74 -18.50 -22.87
N ALA A 31 40.33 -19.03 -21.72
CA ALA A 31 39.00 -18.80 -21.18
C ALA A 31 38.85 -17.30 -20.91
N ALA A 32 37.78 -16.71 -21.47
CA ALA A 32 37.38 -15.35 -21.14
C ALA A 32 37.15 -15.23 -19.62
N PRO A 33 37.53 -14.11 -18.99
CA PRO A 33 37.26 -13.90 -17.57
C PRO A 33 35.75 -14.00 -17.30
N PRO A 34 35.33 -14.55 -16.14
CA PRO A 34 33.92 -14.60 -15.79
C PRO A 34 33.38 -13.16 -15.75
N SER A 35 32.30 -12.91 -16.49
CA SER A 35 31.54 -11.66 -16.37
C SER A 35 31.13 -11.48 -14.90
N PRO A 36 31.30 -10.28 -14.32
CA PRO A 36 30.77 -10.00 -12.99
C PRO A 36 29.25 -10.22 -13.03
N GLU A 37 28.73 -11.02 -12.11
CA GLU A 37 27.29 -11.16 -11.90
C GLU A 37 26.68 -9.76 -11.67
N PRO A 38 25.50 -9.47 -12.23
CA PRO A 38 24.83 -8.22 -11.95
C PRO A 38 24.58 -8.11 -10.45
N SER A 39 25.13 -7.08 -9.80
CA SER A 39 24.77 -6.74 -8.43
C SER A 39 23.24 -6.67 -8.32
N PRO A 40 22.64 -7.27 -7.27
CA PRO A 40 21.21 -7.15 -7.06
C PRO A 40 20.84 -5.67 -7.03
N ALA A 41 19.81 -5.31 -7.79
CA ALA A 41 19.28 -3.96 -7.78
C ALA A 41 18.97 -3.56 -6.32
N PRO A 42 19.28 -2.32 -5.89
CA PRO A 42 19.00 -1.89 -4.54
C PRO A 42 17.52 -2.08 -4.22
N SER A 43 17.22 -2.58 -3.03
CA SER A 43 15.86 -2.83 -2.60
C SER A 43 15.04 -1.55 -2.69
N LYS A 44 13.82 -1.64 -3.24
CA LYS A 44 12.93 -0.50 -3.40
C LYS A 44 12.45 0.10 -2.07
N PHE A 45 12.71 -0.60 -0.97
CA PHE A 45 12.36 -0.21 0.40
C PHE A 45 13.40 -0.75 1.39
N VAL A 46 13.40 -0.17 2.59
CA VAL A 46 14.14 -0.65 3.77
C VAL A 46 13.17 -1.45 4.63
N LEU A 47 13.54 -2.66 5.05
CA LEU A 47 12.70 -3.51 5.88
C LEU A 47 13.19 -3.53 7.32
N LEU A 48 12.28 -3.32 8.26
CA LEU A 48 12.45 -3.52 9.70
C LEU A 48 11.47 -4.61 10.13
N ASP A 49 11.95 -5.80 10.44
CA ASP A 49 11.11 -6.90 10.95
C ASP A 49 11.32 -7.00 12.45
N ILE A 50 10.27 -6.75 13.23
CA ILE A 50 10.31 -6.73 14.69
C ILE A 50 9.25 -7.64 15.29
N THR A 51 9.62 -8.27 16.40
CA THR A 51 8.72 -9.00 17.28
C THR A 51 8.67 -8.29 18.62
N ILE A 52 7.47 -8.02 19.10
CA ILE A 52 7.16 -7.49 20.42
C ILE A 52 6.51 -8.65 21.16
N ALA A 53 7.17 -9.12 22.21
CA ALA A 53 6.63 -10.20 23.04
C ALA A 53 7.06 -9.97 24.48
N ASP A 54 6.13 -10.18 25.42
CA ASP A 54 6.37 -10.04 26.86
C ASP A 54 7.05 -8.71 27.22
N GLY A 55 6.65 -7.61 26.56
CA GLY A 55 7.20 -6.27 26.75
C GLY A 55 8.62 -6.05 26.21
N THR A 56 9.12 -6.94 25.36
CA THR A 56 10.47 -6.88 24.78
C THR A 56 10.41 -6.78 23.25
N VAL A 57 11.18 -5.86 22.67
CA VAL A 57 11.32 -5.70 21.21
C VAL A 57 12.54 -6.50 20.72
N THR A 58 12.37 -7.26 19.63
CA THR A 58 13.45 -8.02 18.98
C THR A 58 13.37 -7.88 17.46
N PRO A 59 14.42 -7.42 16.76
CA PRO A 59 15.63 -6.81 17.31
C PRO A 59 15.34 -5.43 17.93
N ALA A 60 15.98 -5.10 19.05
CA ALA A 60 15.98 -3.77 19.64
C ALA A 60 17.13 -2.92 19.07
N ASP A 61 17.00 -1.59 19.12
CA ASP A 61 18.04 -0.63 18.76
C ASP A 61 18.69 -0.86 17.38
N THR A 62 17.89 -1.27 16.39
CA THR A 62 18.42 -1.59 15.05
C THR A 62 18.85 -0.31 14.33
N GLU A 63 20.06 -0.30 13.75
CA GLU A 63 20.49 0.77 12.84
C GLU A 63 20.05 0.47 11.40
N LEU A 64 19.40 1.43 10.76
CA LEU A 64 18.90 1.33 9.39
C LEU A 64 19.39 2.51 8.56
N HIS A 65 19.64 2.26 7.28
CA HIS A 65 19.95 3.31 6.31
C HIS A 65 18.85 3.38 5.26
N ALA A 66 18.26 4.56 5.12
CA ALA A 66 17.29 4.88 4.08
C ALA A 66 17.76 6.09 3.29
N THR A 67 17.14 6.30 2.13
CA THR A 67 17.27 7.55 1.38
C THR A 67 16.00 8.38 1.57
N ALA A 68 16.10 9.71 1.54
CA ALA A 68 14.91 10.55 1.63
C ALA A 68 13.88 10.18 0.55
N GLY A 69 12.63 9.99 0.95
CA GLY A 69 11.54 9.47 0.10
C GLY A 69 11.56 7.96 -0.17
N GLN A 70 12.57 7.22 0.33
CA GLN A 70 12.58 5.75 0.26
C GLN A 70 11.62 5.15 1.29
N PRO A 71 10.73 4.22 0.89
CA PRO A 71 9.85 3.55 1.85
C PRO A 71 10.63 2.75 2.89
N ILE A 72 10.23 2.88 4.15
CA ILE A 72 10.63 2.03 5.27
C ILE A 72 9.40 1.21 5.68
N VAL A 73 9.51 -0.11 5.57
CA VAL A 73 8.45 -1.08 5.88
C VAL A 73 8.79 -1.72 7.21
N VAL A 74 7.88 -1.63 8.17
CA VAL A 74 7.97 -2.32 9.46
C VAL A 74 7.01 -3.50 9.46
N ARG A 75 7.52 -4.71 9.60
CA ARG A 75 6.71 -5.90 9.88
C ARG A 75 6.73 -6.13 11.39
N VAL A 76 5.57 -6.11 12.02
CA VAL A 76 5.44 -6.24 13.48
C VAL A 76 4.68 -7.50 13.80
N HIS A 77 5.30 -8.38 14.56
CA HIS A 77 4.61 -9.41 15.33
C HIS A 77 4.42 -8.89 16.76
N THR A 78 3.21 -8.94 17.31
CA THR A 78 2.96 -8.48 18.69
C THR A 78 1.99 -9.41 19.42
N ASP A 79 2.14 -9.51 20.74
CA ASP A 79 1.19 -10.15 21.66
C ASP A 79 0.32 -9.14 22.43
N GLU A 80 0.65 -7.84 22.37
CA GLU A 80 -0.05 -6.76 23.06
C GLU A 80 -0.37 -5.56 22.14
N TYR A 81 -1.24 -4.67 22.64
CA TYR A 81 -1.53 -3.38 22.00
C TYR A 81 -0.45 -2.37 22.34
N ASP A 82 0.06 -1.69 21.32
CA ASP A 82 1.12 -0.68 21.45
C ASP A 82 0.96 0.44 20.43
N ASP A 83 1.77 1.49 20.54
CA ASP A 83 2.03 2.42 19.45
C ASP A 83 3.51 2.40 19.05
N LEU A 84 3.80 2.33 17.75
CA LEU A 84 5.10 2.68 17.20
C LEU A 84 5.12 4.17 16.86
N ALA A 85 5.98 4.94 17.53
CA ALA A 85 6.23 6.34 17.26
C ALA A 85 7.53 6.52 16.45
N ILE A 86 7.45 7.34 15.40
CA ILE A 86 8.57 7.73 14.56
C ILE A 86 8.82 9.22 14.80
N GLY A 87 10.02 9.56 15.29
CA GLY A 87 10.45 10.92 15.59
C GLY A 87 10.72 11.78 14.35
N SER A 88 9.81 11.78 13.39
CA SER A 88 9.77 12.68 12.23
C SER A 88 9.11 14.02 12.59
N ASP A 89 9.09 14.96 11.65
CA ASP A 89 8.33 16.22 11.77
C ASP A 89 7.31 16.32 10.61
N PRO A 90 6.00 16.17 10.88
CA PRO A 90 5.40 15.86 12.19
C PRO A 90 5.69 14.42 12.64
N GLU A 91 5.56 14.17 13.95
CA GLU A 91 5.74 12.83 14.53
C GLU A 91 4.67 11.88 13.99
N LEU A 92 5.08 10.71 13.50
CA LEU A 92 4.15 9.67 13.06
C LEU A 92 3.91 8.67 14.19
N ARG A 93 2.65 8.22 14.33
CA ARG A 93 2.26 7.19 15.29
C ARG A 93 1.43 6.12 14.62
N PHE A 94 1.76 4.86 14.90
CA PHE A 94 1.09 3.69 14.34
C PHE A 94 0.61 2.78 15.47
N GLY A 95 -0.71 2.60 15.57
CA GLY A 95 -1.28 1.63 16.49
C GLY A 95 -0.96 0.20 16.05
N ILE A 96 -0.54 -0.63 17.00
CA ILE A 96 -0.20 -2.04 16.82
C ILE A 96 -1.29 -2.89 17.47
N ASP A 97 -1.83 -3.87 16.74
CA ASP A 97 -2.96 -4.70 17.18
C ASP A 97 -2.60 -6.20 17.15
N PRO A 98 -2.55 -6.89 18.31
CA PRO A 98 -2.20 -8.31 18.38
C PRO A 98 -3.27 -9.24 17.80
N ARG A 99 -4.44 -8.71 17.42
CA ARG A 99 -5.51 -9.48 16.77
C ARG A 99 -5.32 -9.63 15.27
N VAL A 100 -4.32 -8.97 14.68
CA VAL A 100 -4.01 -9.14 13.26
C VAL A 100 -3.42 -10.54 13.06
N ASP A 101 -4.03 -11.31 12.15
CA ASP A 101 -3.53 -12.63 11.78
C ASP A 101 -2.21 -12.49 10.98
N GLY A 102 -1.08 -12.73 11.64
CA GLY A 102 0.26 -12.62 11.05
C GLY A 102 0.96 -11.29 11.34
N PRO A 103 2.07 -10.95 10.65
CA PRO A 103 2.74 -9.68 10.87
C PRO A 103 1.87 -8.51 10.43
N GLN A 104 1.63 -7.57 11.32
CA GLN A 104 1.09 -6.27 10.95
C GLN A 104 2.14 -5.51 10.15
N VAL A 105 1.78 -5.03 8.96
CA VAL A 105 2.68 -4.27 8.09
C VAL A 105 2.38 -2.78 8.25
N LEU A 106 3.39 -2.03 8.66
CA LEU A 106 3.39 -0.58 8.74
C LEU A 106 4.38 -0.05 7.69
N GLN A 107 4.09 1.10 7.10
CA GLN A 107 5.00 1.74 6.16
C GLN A 107 5.03 3.24 6.38
N PHE A 108 6.21 3.84 6.26
CA PHE A 108 6.39 5.29 6.26
C PHE A 108 7.54 5.71 5.36
N THR A 109 7.62 6.99 5.06
CA THR A 109 8.76 7.65 4.40
C THR A 109 9.25 8.79 5.29
N VAL A 110 10.52 9.14 5.13
CA VAL A 110 11.08 10.36 5.70
C VAL A 110 11.60 11.18 4.54
N ASP A 111 11.06 12.39 4.36
CA ASP A 111 11.35 13.20 3.17
C ASP A 111 12.53 14.16 3.38
N ALA A 112 12.86 14.46 4.63
CA ALA A 112 14.02 15.25 4.99
C ALA A 112 15.19 14.34 5.37
N PRO A 113 16.40 14.55 4.82
CA PRO A 113 17.59 13.86 5.29
C PRO A 113 17.86 14.15 6.77
N GLY A 114 18.36 13.16 7.50
CA GLY A 114 18.61 13.27 8.94
C GLY A 114 18.46 11.94 9.66
N THR A 115 18.62 11.98 10.98
CA THR A 115 18.45 10.79 11.82
C THR A 115 17.06 10.82 12.46
N VAL A 116 16.32 9.72 12.33
CA VAL A 116 14.98 9.54 12.88
C VAL A 116 14.98 8.34 13.83
N SER A 117 14.34 8.48 14.99
CA SER A 117 14.18 7.37 15.94
C SER A 117 12.82 6.69 15.78
N ALA A 118 12.79 5.36 15.77
CA ALA A 118 11.60 4.56 15.98
C ALA A 118 11.55 4.08 17.43
N LYS A 119 10.41 4.30 18.10
CA LYS A 119 10.21 3.98 19.52
C LYS A 119 8.87 3.32 19.73
N LEU A 120 8.83 2.35 20.63
CA LEU A 120 7.59 1.75 21.11
C LEU A 120 7.08 2.56 22.30
N LEU A 121 5.82 2.95 22.23
CA LEU A 121 5.07 3.57 23.32
C LEU A 121 4.06 2.53 23.81
N ARG A 122 4.30 1.98 25.01
CA ARG A 122 3.43 0.95 25.55
C ARG A 122 2.05 1.53 25.86
N GLN A 123 1.01 0.95 25.26
CA GLN A 123 -0.36 1.16 25.69
C GLN A 123 -0.70 0.05 26.67
N SER A 124 -0.28 0.16 27.93
CA SER A 124 -0.64 -0.83 28.95
C SER A 124 -2.17 -0.98 29.04
N GLY A 125 -2.65 -2.10 28.47
CA GLY A 125 -3.99 -2.68 28.55
C GLY A 125 -5.18 -1.72 28.53
N CYS A 126 -5.93 -1.64 27.43
CA CYS A 126 -7.28 -1.09 27.47
C CYS A 126 -8.29 -2.21 27.10
N PRO A 127 -9.36 -2.41 27.89
CA PRO A 127 -10.49 -1.50 27.82
C PRO A 127 -11.14 -1.26 29.20
N SER A 128 -11.04 -0.03 29.71
CA SER A 128 -12.06 0.70 30.51
C SER A 128 -11.55 1.58 31.64
N ARG A 129 -10.24 1.66 31.93
CA ARG A 129 -9.63 2.68 32.81
C ARG A 129 -8.11 2.61 32.67
N CYS A 130 -7.55 3.33 31.72
CA CYS A 130 -6.11 3.39 31.54
C CYS A 130 -5.56 4.58 32.37
N GLU A 131 -5.00 4.29 33.54
CA GLU A 131 -4.00 5.16 34.17
C GLU A 131 -2.73 5.03 33.31
N TYR A 132 -2.45 6.07 32.52
CA TYR A 132 -1.20 6.19 31.76
C TYR A 132 -0.05 6.23 32.75
N THR A 133 0.60 5.09 32.96
CA THR A 133 1.91 5.06 33.60
C THR A 133 2.91 5.15 32.45
N PRO A 134 3.63 6.27 32.27
CA PRO A 134 4.66 6.38 31.25
C PRO A 134 5.78 5.40 31.60
N GLU A 135 5.65 4.16 31.15
CA GLU A 135 6.79 3.27 31.03
C GLU A 135 7.69 3.85 29.95
N ARG A 136 9.01 3.78 30.18
CA ARG A 136 10.01 4.42 29.32
C ARG A 136 9.80 3.97 27.87
N ASP A 137 9.83 4.92 26.93
CA ASP A 137 9.90 4.62 25.50
C ASP A 137 10.97 3.55 25.24
N ILE A 138 10.59 2.46 24.57
CA ILE A 138 11.53 1.40 24.20
C ILE A 138 12.05 1.74 22.81
N ALA A 139 13.37 1.87 22.67
CA ALA A 139 13.97 2.16 21.38
C ALA A 139 13.95 0.91 20.49
N VAL A 140 13.46 1.10 19.26
CA VAL A 140 13.25 0.02 18.27
C VAL A 140 14.33 0.09 17.20
N ALA A 141 14.51 1.28 16.62
CA ALA A 141 15.49 1.50 15.57
C ALA A 141 15.94 2.96 15.51
N THR A 142 17.16 3.17 15.03
CA THR A 142 17.67 4.46 14.57
C THR A 142 17.82 4.38 13.06
N ILE A 143 17.24 5.35 12.35
CA ILE A 143 17.22 5.37 10.90
C ILE A 143 17.99 6.61 10.44
N ASP A 144 19.10 6.38 9.76
CA ASP A 144 19.84 7.43 9.07
C ASP A 144 19.31 7.57 7.64
N VAL A 145 18.75 8.74 7.35
CA VAL A 145 18.13 9.10 6.08
C VAL A 145 19.11 9.96 5.29
N GLY A 146 19.68 9.38 4.24
CA GLY A 146 20.54 10.07 3.29
C GLY A 146 19.77 10.99 2.33
N PRO A 147 20.48 11.86 1.59
CA PRO A 147 19.86 12.75 0.61
C PRO A 147 19.20 11.96 -0.52
N ALA A 148 18.02 12.41 -0.96
CA ALA A 148 17.35 11.87 -2.14
C ALA A 148 18.31 11.92 -3.35
N PRO A 149 18.27 10.91 -4.25
CA PRO A 149 18.94 11.06 -5.53
C PRO A 149 18.31 12.27 -6.23
N ALA A 150 19.12 13.07 -6.95
CA ALA A 150 18.62 14.22 -7.68
C ALA A 150 17.55 13.76 -8.68
N GLN A 151 16.27 13.94 -8.32
CA GLN A 151 15.17 13.71 -9.24
C GLN A 151 15.14 14.88 -10.22
N PRO A 152 14.93 14.62 -11.52
CA PRO A 152 14.69 15.70 -12.46
C PRO A 152 13.47 16.50 -11.99
N THR A 153 13.60 17.83 -12.00
CA THR A 153 12.48 18.76 -11.82
C THR A 153 11.36 18.34 -12.77
N PRO A 154 10.13 18.07 -12.30
CA PRO A 154 9.04 17.73 -13.21
C PRO A 154 8.80 18.91 -14.14
N GLU A 155 8.96 18.69 -15.44
CA GLU A 155 8.60 19.64 -16.47
C GLU A 155 7.06 19.86 -16.42
N PRO A 156 6.55 21.09 -16.61
CA PRO A 156 5.12 21.31 -16.68
C PRO A 156 4.57 20.54 -17.89
N LEU A 157 3.77 19.52 -17.64
CA LEU A 157 3.10 18.77 -18.71
C LEU A 157 2.07 19.66 -19.39
N ASP A 158 2.17 19.74 -20.72
CA ASP A 158 1.22 20.37 -21.61
C ASP A 158 0.02 19.41 -21.82
N THR A 159 -1.19 19.79 -21.38
CA THR A 159 -2.33 18.87 -21.25
C THR A 159 -3.55 19.39 -22.00
N THR A 160 -3.66 19.07 -23.28
CA THR A 160 -4.85 19.42 -24.06
C THR A 160 -5.41 18.18 -24.74
N GLY A 161 -6.34 17.51 -24.05
CA GLY A 161 -7.10 16.37 -24.52
C GLY A 161 -6.99 15.18 -23.57
N THR A 162 -8.14 14.71 -23.06
CA THR A 162 -8.31 13.48 -22.24
C THR A 162 -8.12 13.58 -20.72
N ARG A 163 -8.38 14.76 -20.15
CA ARG A 163 -8.46 14.97 -18.68
C ARG A 163 -9.76 15.62 -18.21
N VAL A 164 -10.72 15.81 -19.11
CA VAL A 164 -11.97 16.52 -18.84
C VAL A 164 -13.01 15.55 -18.25
N PRO A 165 -13.40 15.70 -16.97
CA PRO A 165 -14.26 14.73 -16.28
C PRO A 165 -15.61 14.47 -16.98
N CYS A 166 -16.24 15.49 -17.57
CA CYS A 166 -17.54 15.33 -18.24
C CYS A 166 -17.47 14.75 -19.66
N GLU A 167 -16.29 14.74 -20.29
CA GLU A 167 -16.07 13.96 -21.51
C GLU A 167 -15.92 12.46 -21.19
N LEU A 168 -15.34 12.16 -20.03
CA LEU A 168 -15.20 10.80 -19.52
C LEU A 168 -16.54 10.25 -19.01
N LEU A 169 -17.23 10.98 -18.14
CA LEU A 169 -18.55 10.65 -17.60
C LEU A 169 -19.67 11.14 -18.53
N THR A 170 -19.86 10.45 -19.65
CA THR A 170 -20.90 10.82 -20.62
C THR A 170 -22.31 10.67 -20.04
N PRO A 171 -23.33 11.36 -20.60
CA PRO A 171 -24.72 11.19 -20.16
C PRO A 171 -25.23 9.75 -20.27
N ALA A 172 -24.76 8.97 -21.25
CA ALA A 172 -25.14 7.58 -21.42
C ALA A 172 -24.57 6.71 -20.28
N LEU A 173 -23.30 6.92 -19.95
CA LEU A 173 -22.64 6.26 -18.83
C LEU A 173 -23.29 6.66 -17.50
N ALA A 174 -23.60 7.94 -17.31
CA ALA A 174 -24.30 8.42 -16.12
C ALA A 174 -25.65 7.72 -15.92
N ARG A 175 -26.42 7.56 -17.00
CA ARG A 175 -27.72 6.85 -16.96
C ARG A 175 -27.59 5.37 -16.58
N GLN A 176 -26.49 4.71 -16.94
CA GLN A 176 -26.22 3.32 -16.55
C GLN A 176 -26.04 3.16 -15.04
N PHE A 177 -25.42 4.14 -14.36
CA PHE A 177 -25.09 4.03 -12.94
C PHE A 177 -26.11 4.68 -12.02
N ALA A 178 -26.69 5.81 -12.43
CA ALA A 178 -27.56 6.63 -11.57
C ALA A 178 -29.03 6.73 -12.04
N GLY A 179 -29.39 6.10 -13.17
CA GLY A 179 -30.78 6.02 -13.64
C GLY A 179 -31.10 6.96 -14.81
N ALA A 180 -32.25 6.75 -15.46
CA ALA A 180 -32.62 7.49 -16.67
C ALA A 180 -32.97 8.97 -16.41
N ASP A 181 -33.34 9.32 -15.18
CA ASP A 181 -33.78 10.64 -14.73
C ASP A 181 -32.62 11.57 -14.35
N VAL A 182 -31.37 11.10 -14.47
CA VAL A 182 -30.20 11.87 -14.05
C VAL A 182 -30.02 13.15 -14.85
N GLN A 183 -29.72 14.22 -14.13
CA GLN A 183 -29.35 15.52 -14.70
C GLN A 183 -27.93 15.87 -14.27
N GLN A 184 -27.17 16.42 -15.20
CA GLN A 184 -25.84 16.95 -14.91
C GLN A 184 -25.99 18.10 -13.91
N GLN A 185 -25.21 18.05 -12.85
CA GLN A 185 -25.13 19.14 -11.88
C GLN A 185 -24.10 20.18 -12.34
N PRO A 186 -24.25 21.46 -11.95
CA PRO A 186 -23.18 22.43 -12.11
C PRO A 186 -21.90 21.88 -11.47
N SER A 187 -20.86 21.73 -12.26
CA SER A 187 -19.62 21.08 -11.85
C SER A 187 -18.44 21.96 -12.23
N GLY A 188 -17.39 21.96 -11.41
CA GLY A 188 -16.14 22.66 -11.72
C GLY A 188 -15.32 21.92 -12.78
N ASP A 189 -14.16 22.48 -13.14
CA ASP A 189 -13.33 21.92 -14.22
C ASP A 189 -12.78 20.51 -13.94
N THR A 190 -12.70 20.13 -12.66
CA THR A 190 -12.09 18.88 -12.19
C THR A 190 -13.09 17.83 -11.71
N VAL A 191 -14.39 18.10 -11.78
CA VAL A 191 -15.42 17.13 -11.39
C VAL A 191 -16.58 17.11 -12.37
N CYS A 192 -17.15 15.93 -12.61
CA CYS A 192 -18.44 15.78 -13.28
C CYS A 192 -19.38 14.99 -12.38
N THR A 193 -20.59 15.50 -12.18
CA THR A 193 -21.60 14.83 -11.35
C THR A 193 -22.94 14.81 -12.06
N TYR A 194 -23.59 13.65 -12.04
CA TYR A 194 -24.97 13.46 -12.45
C TYR A 194 -25.79 13.00 -11.26
N THR A 195 -26.94 13.63 -11.05
CA THR A 195 -27.84 13.32 -9.93
C THR A 195 -29.24 13.07 -10.47
N GLY A 196 -29.82 11.94 -10.09
CA GLY A 196 -31.23 11.61 -10.27
C GLY A 196 -31.97 11.64 -8.93
N ALA A 197 -33.26 11.30 -8.94
CA ALA A 197 -34.11 11.29 -7.75
C ALA A 197 -33.63 10.28 -6.69
N THR A 198 -33.01 9.18 -7.13
CA THR A 198 -32.64 8.06 -6.25
C THR A 198 -31.14 7.83 -6.12
N ARG A 199 -30.34 8.28 -7.09
CA ARG A 199 -28.90 7.99 -7.13
C ARG A 199 -28.11 9.17 -7.71
N SER A 200 -26.81 9.18 -7.46
CA SER A 200 -25.83 10.05 -8.10
C SER A 200 -24.59 9.27 -8.53
N VAL A 201 -23.90 9.80 -9.52
CA VAL A 201 -22.60 9.32 -9.99
C VAL A 201 -21.68 10.49 -10.23
N SER A 202 -20.44 10.37 -9.77
CA SER A 202 -19.43 11.41 -9.81
C SER A 202 -18.08 10.85 -10.23
N VAL A 203 -17.37 11.63 -11.04
CA VAL A 203 -15.99 11.38 -11.46
C VAL A 203 -15.21 12.68 -11.26
N SER A 204 -14.09 12.59 -10.55
CA SER A 204 -13.13 13.69 -10.44
C SER A 204 -11.83 13.33 -11.13
N VAL A 205 -11.22 14.31 -11.79
CA VAL A 205 -9.89 14.23 -12.39
C VAL A 205 -9.10 15.42 -11.88
N ASN A 206 -8.16 15.15 -11.00
CA ASN A 206 -7.30 16.17 -10.41
C ASN A 206 -5.84 15.89 -10.77
N PRO A 207 -4.98 16.92 -10.87
CA PRO A 207 -3.55 16.69 -10.83
C PRO A 207 -3.18 16.02 -9.51
N LEU A 208 -2.16 15.16 -9.53
CA LEU A 208 -1.63 14.62 -8.29
C LEU A 208 -1.15 15.79 -7.40
N PRO A 209 -1.63 15.89 -6.15
CA PRO A 209 -1.22 16.97 -5.27
C PRO A 209 0.29 17.00 -5.05
N THR A 210 0.89 18.16 -5.29
CA THR A 210 2.31 18.40 -5.06
C THR A 210 2.62 18.82 -3.63
N ASN A 211 1.59 19.24 -2.87
CA ASN A 211 1.72 19.51 -1.46
C ASN A 211 1.98 18.18 -0.73
N PRO A 212 3.13 18.00 -0.06
CA PRO A 212 3.39 16.78 0.69
C PRO A 212 2.27 16.51 1.67
N ASP A 213 1.71 17.50 2.36
CA ASP A 213 0.64 17.38 3.38
C ASP A 213 -0.76 17.04 2.82
N ALA A 214 -0.90 16.86 1.50
CA ALA A 214 -2.19 16.54 0.92
C ALA A 214 -2.72 15.22 1.51
N PRO A 215 -4.02 15.11 1.82
CA PRO A 215 -4.63 13.90 2.36
C PRO A 215 -4.22 12.61 1.60
N VAL A 216 -4.15 12.69 0.29
CA VAL A 216 -3.77 11.57 -0.59
C VAL A 216 -2.36 11.04 -0.37
N ASN A 217 -1.49 11.84 0.22
CA ASN A 217 -0.11 11.49 0.53
C ASN A 217 0.08 10.97 1.97
N HIS A 218 -0.87 11.22 2.88
CA HIS A 218 -0.71 10.95 4.32
C HIS A 218 -1.69 9.94 4.91
N PHE A 219 -2.92 9.89 4.42
CA PHE A 219 -3.87 8.92 4.95
C PHE A 219 -3.47 7.51 4.52
N SER A 220 -3.85 6.50 5.32
CA SER A 220 -3.65 5.07 5.02
C SER A 220 -4.10 4.67 3.61
N VAL A 221 -4.88 5.50 2.92
CA VAL A 221 -5.61 5.24 1.69
C VAL A 221 -4.79 4.78 0.49
N ILE A 222 -3.73 5.47 0.09
CA ILE A 222 -3.00 5.14 -1.16
C ILE A 222 -1.73 4.37 -0.83
N ARG A 223 -1.88 3.33 -0.01
CA ARG A 223 -0.79 2.45 0.40
C ARG A 223 -0.99 1.05 -0.21
N PRO A 224 0.07 0.25 -0.39
CA PRO A 224 -0.05 -1.10 -0.97
C PRO A 224 -1.14 -1.96 -0.29
N GLU A 225 -1.32 -1.84 1.02
CA GLU A 225 -2.34 -2.55 1.79
C GLU A 225 -3.79 -2.17 1.47
N ASN A 226 -4.03 -0.97 0.92
CA ASN A 226 -5.35 -0.51 0.47
C ASN A 226 -5.58 -0.68 -1.03
N GLN A 227 -4.60 -1.27 -1.72
CA GLN A 227 -4.71 -1.57 -3.14
C GLN A 227 -5.83 -2.56 -3.39
N ILE A 228 -6.62 -2.32 -4.44
CA ILE A 228 -7.66 -3.24 -4.89
C ILE A 228 -6.98 -4.34 -5.73
N PRO A 229 -7.01 -5.62 -5.32
CA PRO A 229 -6.41 -6.68 -6.10
C PRO A 229 -7.29 -7.03 -7.32
N GLY A 230 -6.64 -7.41 -8.43
CA GLY A 230 -7.33 -7.96 -9.61
C GLY A 230 -7.95 -6.92 -10.56
N VAL A 231 -7.64 -5.64 -10.41
CA VAL A 231 -7.94 -4.61 -11.41
C VAL A 231 -6.70 -4.34 -12.29
N GLU A 232 -6.91 -4.01 -13.56
CA GLU A 232 -5.85 -3.77 -14.56
C GLU A 232 -5.11 -2.43 -14.37
N TYR A 233 -5.51 -1.63 -13.36
CA TYR A 233 -4.95 -0.32 -13.06
C TYR A 233 -4.72 -0.17 -11.55
N GLN A 234 -3.83 0.74 -11.17
CA GLN A 234 -3.51 0.97 -9.77
C GLN A 234 -4.65 1.71 -9.07
N ALA A 235 -5.37 1.02 -8.16
CA ALA A 235 -6.56 1.54 -7.50
C ALA A 235 -6.56 1.30 -5.98
N TYR A 236 -7.21 2.20 -5.25
CA TYR A 236 -7.20 2.27 -3.78
C TYR A 236 -8.56 2.69 -3.20
N TRP A 237 -8.81 2.37 -1.92
CA TRP A 237 -10.01 2.80 -1.19
C TRP A 237 -9.78 4.00 -0.27
N PHE A 238 -10.42 5.15 -0.56
CA PHE A 238 -10.31 6.37 0.25
C PHE A 238 -11.31 6.45 1.40
N ALA A 239 -10.98 5.75 2.50
CA ALA A 239 -11.54 5.86 3.86
C ALA A 239 -13.06 5.61 4.05
N ALA A 240 -13.52 5.77 5.29
CA ALA A 240 -14.89 5.49 5.73
C ALA A 240 -15.91 6.38 5.00
N ALA A 241 -16.87 5.76 4.31
CA ALA A 241 -17.73 6.33 3.26
C ALA A 241 -17.13 6.32 1.83
N SER A 242 -16.53 5.19 1.41
CA SER A 242 -15.43 5.11 0.42
C SER A 242 -15.73 5.43 -1.06
N SER A 243 -14.84 6.20 -1.69
CA SER A 243 -14.66 6.28 -3.16
C SER A 243 -13.51 5.37 -3.63
N VAL A 244 -13.55 4.90 -4.88
CA VAL A 244 -12.36 4.33 -5.56
C VAL A 244 -11.48 5.48 -6.02
N VAL A 245 -10.18 5.36 -5.75
CA VAL A 245 -9.16 6.30 -6.20
C VAL A 245 -8.17 5.57 -7.11
N VAL A 246 -7.86 6.17 -8.27
CA VAL A 246 -6.90 5.64 -9.23
C VAL A 246 -5.84 6.68 -9.49
N VAL A 247 -4.57 6.27 -9.42
CA VAL A 247 -3.44 7.10 -9.82
C VAL A 247 -3.00 6.66 -11.20
N LYS A 248 -3.06 7.57 -12.18
CA LYS A 248 -2.67 7.28 -13.57
C LYS A 248 -2.08 8.52 -14.22
N ASP A 249 -0.90 8.39 -14.81
CA ASP A 249 -0.25 9.44 -15.63
C ASP A 249 -0.15 10.82 -14.93
N GLY A 250 0.16 10.81 -13.62
CA GLY A 250 0.26 12.02 -12.80
C GLY A 250 -1.09 12.63 -12.39
N LEU A 251 -2.19 11.91 -12.61
CA LEU A 251 -3.54 12.29 -12.22
C LEU A 251 -4.04 11.43 -11.06
N LEU A 252 -4.86 12.07 -10.24
CA LEU A 252 -5.69 11.45 -9.23
C LEU A 252 -7.14 11.43 -9.74
N LEU A 253 -7.64 10.23 -10.00
CA LEU A 253 -9.01 9.99 -10.43
C LEU A 253 -9.83 9.50 -9.25
N GLU A 254 -11.00 10.07 -9.01
CA GLU A 254 -11.92 9.62 -7.97
C GLU A 254 -13.26 9.21 -8.58
N PHE A 255 -13.78 8.06 -8.16
CA PHE A 255 -15.02 7.48 -8.68
C PHE A 255 -16.00 7.24 -7.54
N ARG A 256 -17.24 7.67 -7.72
CA ARG A 256 -18.30 7.49 -6.73
C ARG A 256 -19.66 7.27 -7.37
N VAL A 257 -20.33 6.21 -6.96
CA VAL A 257 -21.75 5.93 -7.18
C VAL A 257 -22.43 5.90 -5.82
N SER A 258 -23.51 6.65 -5.66
CA SER A 258 -24.17 6.83 -4.37
C SER A 258 -25.68 6.83 -4.50
N ASP A 259 -26.37 6.34 -3.47
CA ASP A 259 -27.82 6.48 -3.36
C ASP A 259 -28.15 7.83 -2.71
N ASN A 260 -29.33 8.37 -3.01
CA ASN A 260 -29.80 9.63 -2.42
C ASN A 260 -29.98 9.44 -0.90
N PRO A 261 -29.20 10.13 -0.05
CA PRO A 261 -29.20 9.90 1.39
C PRO A 261 -30.51 10.31 2.07
N MET A 262 -31.38 11.06 1.38
CA MET A 262 -32.68 11.50 1.92
C MET A 262 -33.78 10.43 1.82
N LEU A 263 -33.51 9.27 1.20
CA LEU A 263 -34.53 8.22 1.06
C LEU A 263 -34.58 7.28 2.28
N PRO A 264 -35.78 6.89 2.77
CA PRO A 264 -35.95 6.07 3.99
C PRO A 264 -35.48 4.61 3.85
N ARG A 265 -35.04 4.20 2.65
CA ARG A 265 -34.32 2.95 2.37
C ARG A 265 -33.03 3.19 1.60
N ALA A 266 -32.52 4.43 1.62
CA ALA A 266 -31.13 4.66 1.31
C ALA A 266 -30.38 3.78 2.29
N GLN A 267 -29.93 2.64 1.79
CA GLN A 267 -29.11 1.80 2.60
C GLN A 267 -27.91 2.68 2.89
N ILE A 268 -27.66 2.97 4.17
CA ILE A 268 -26.32 3.32 4.64
C ILE A 268 -25.42 2.07 4.49
N VAL A 269 -25.62 1.25 3.46
CA VAL A 269 -24.61 0.38 2.90
C VAL A 269 -23.71 1.33 2.13
N GLN A 270 -22.89 1.98 2.95
CA GLN A 270 -21.85 2.90 2.57
C GLN A 270 -21.04 2.29 1.43
N HIS A 271 -21.34 2.77 0.23
CA HIS A 271 -20.58 2.64 -1.01
C HIS A 271 -20.60 1.25 -1.66
N ARG A 272 -21.24 1.20 -2.83
CA ARG A 272 -21.30 0.03 -3.69
C ARG A 272 -19.96 -0.11 -4.39
N LYS A 273 -18.97 -0.61 -3.65
CA LYS A 273 -17.58 -0.77 -4.10
C LYS A 273 -17.46 -1.40 -5.50
N ALA A 274 -18.29 -2.39 -5.80
CA ALA A 274 -18.34 -3.02 -7.11
C ALA A 274 -18.85 -2.09 -8.23
N GLU A 275 -19.76 -1.16 -7.95
CA GLU A 275 -20.20 -0.14 -8.90
C GLU A 275 -19.14 0.92 -9.15
N ASP A 276 -18.42 1.36 -8.12
CA ASP A 276 -17.30 2.29 -8.28
C ASP A 276 -16.19 1.66 -9.12
N ILE A 277 -15.87 0.38 -8.89
CA ILE A 277 -14.93 -0.38 -9.72
C ILE A 277 -15.45 -0.49 -11.17
N ARG A 278 -16.71 -0.90 -11.39
CA ARG A 278 -17.29 -0.98 -12.75
C ARG A 278 -17.30 0.35 -13.50
N LEU A 279 -17.42 1.45 -12.77
CA LEU A 279 -17.33 2.79 -13.35
C LEU A 279 -15.88 3.10 -13.74
N ALA A 280 -14.93 2.81 -12.85
CA ALA A 280 -13.51 2.99 -13.09
C ALA A 280 -13.01 2.10 -14.26
N ASP A 281 -13.41 0.84 -14.36
CA ASP A 281 -13.08 -0.07 -15.47
C ASP A 281 -13.47 0.51 -16.84
N GLN A 282 -14.56 1.28 -16.90
CA GLN A 282 -15.03 1.89 -18.15
C GLN A 282 -14.34 3.22 -18.47
N ILE A 283 -13.78 3.91 -17.46
CA ILE A 283 -13.22 5.25 -17.62
C ILE A 283 -11.70 5.25 -17.65
N VAL A 284 -11.04 4.52 -16.76
CA VAL A 284 -9.57 4.52 -16.64
C VAL A 284 -8.86 4.17 -17.96
N PRO A 285 -9.31 3.20 -18.77
CA PRO A 285 -8.70 2.92 -20.08
C PRO A 285 -8.81 4.07 -21.08
N ARG A 286 -9.76 4.99 -20.86
CA ARG A 286 -10.02 6.16 -21.72
C ARG A 286 -9.26 7.40 -21.26
N VAL A 287 -8.57 7.37 -20.12
CA VAL A 287 -7.72 8.47 -19.63
C VAL A 287 -6.32 8.34 -20.26
N ALA A 288 -5.80 9.45 -20.80
CA ALA A 288 -4.49 9.55 -21.45
C ALA A 288 -3.75 10.81 -20.99
#